data_AF-A0A8C0BWE4-F1
#
_entry.id   AF-A0A8C0BWE4-F1
#
_cell.length_a   1.000
_cell.length_b   1.000
_cell.length_c   1.000
_cell.angle_alpha   90.00
_cell.angle_beta   90.00
_cell.angle_gamma   90.00
#
_symmetry.space_group_name_H-M   'P 1'
#
loop_
_entity.id
_entity.type
_entity.pdbx_description
1 polymer ?
#
loop_
_entity_poly.entity_id
_entity_poly.type
_entity_poly.pdbx_seq_one_letter_code
_entity_poly.pdbx_strand_id
1 'polypeptide(L)'
;MSINEVIMSASGACKLIDSLHSYCFSSRQSKSQVCCLREQVEKKNGELKLLRQRISRSDSQVRKLKEKLDELKRISFPYLNSLLSRDYTPQLNPVMEPLSWMLGTWLSDPPGDGTFPTMKPFQYLEEVHISHVGQPMLNFSFNAFHPDTRKPMHRECGFIRLKPDTNKVAFISAQNTGLVEVEEGEVNGQELSIASHSIARISFAKKPHVEQITRKFRLNSDGKLEQTVSMATTTQPMTQHLHITYKKVTP
;
A
#
# COMPACT_ATOMS: atom_id res chain seq x y z
N MET A 1 -14.46 -18.15 36.33
CA MET A 1 -13.54 -19.01 37.10
C MET A 1 -12.23 -18.24 37.29
N SER A 2 -11.71 -18.28 38.52
CA SER A 2 -10.79 -17.29 39.10
C SER A 2 -9.32 -17.61 38.86
N ILE A 3 -8.49 -16.56 38.86
CA ILE A 3 -7.04 -16.42 38.60
C ILE A 3 -6.10 -17.30 39.48
N ASN A 4 -6.63 -18.14 40.37
CA ASN A 4 -5.83 -18.93 41.31
C ASN A 4 -5.36 -20.30 40.81
N GLU A 5 -5.73 -20.74 39.60
CA GLU A 5 -5.35 -22.08 39.09
C GLU A 5 -4.09 -22.12 38.22
N VAL A 6 -3.47 -20.99 37.88
CA VAL A 6 -2.24 -20.98 37.05
C VAL A 6 -0.96 -20.83 37.89
N ILE A 7 -1.06 -20.50 39.17
CA ILE A 7 0.11 -20.32 40.07
C ILE A 7 0.63 -21.67 40.63
N MET A 8 -0.04 -22.80 40.37
CA MET A 8 0.33 -24.12 40.92
C MET A 8 1.18 -25.01 40.00
N SER A 9 1.86 -24.47 38.98
CA SER A 9 2.70 -25.26 38.05
C SER A 9 4.23 -25.06 38.18
N ALA A 10 4.72 -24.24 39.10
CA ALA A 10 6.17 -23.98 39.22
C ALA A 10 6.77 -24.28 40.61
N SER A 11 6.02 -24.97 41.48
CA SER A 11 6.48 -25.38 42.82
C SER A 11 6.99 -26.83 42.88
N GLY A 12 7.41 -27.40 41.74
CA GLY A 12 7.90 -28.78 41.62
C GLY A 12 9.44 -28.93 41.64
N ALA A 13 10.21 -27.86 41.47
CA ALA A 13 11.67 -27.93 41.37
C ALA A 13 12.44 -27.53 42.65
N CYS A 14 11.77 -26.96 43.65
CA CYS A 14 12.39 -26.49 44.89
C CYS A 14 12.40 -27.51 46.04
N LYS A 15 12.08 -28.79 45.81
CA LYS A 15 12.09 -29.83 46.86
C LYS A 15 12.93 -31.06 46.56
N LEU A 16 13.75 -31.04 45.50
CA LEU A 16 14.65 -32.15 45.17
C LEU A 16 16.15 -31.85 45.41
N ILE A 17 16.51 -30.65 45.85
CA ILE A 17 17.91 -30.24 46.03
C ILE A 17 18.33 -30.18 47.52
N ASP A 18 17.40 -30.33 48.46
CA ASP A 18 17.74 -30.39 49.90
C ASP A 18 18.17 -31.79 50.39
N SER A 19 18.25 -32.79 49.50
CA SER A 19 18.54 -34.20 49.86
C SER A 19 19.89 -34.75 49.33
N LEU A 20 20.78 -33.90 48.81
CA LEU A 20 22.11 -34.30 48.31
C LEU A 20 23.28 -33.52 48.93
N HIS A 21 23.18 -33.14 50.21
CA HIS A 21 24.28 -32.50 50.94
C HIS A 21 24.88 -33.35 52.08
N SER A 22 24.71 -34.67 52.03
CA SER A 22 25.40 -35.57 52.95
C SER A 22 26.07 -36.68 52.16
N TYR A 23 27.20 -36.40 51.50
CA TYR A 23 28.29 -37.35 51.29
C TYR A 23 29.52 -36.60 50.77
N CYS A 24 30.57 -36.58 51.61
CA CYS A 24 31.97 -36.29 51.26
C CYS A 24 32.29 -34.94 50.60
N PHE A 25 32.60 -33.92 51.40
CA PHE A 25 33.86 -33.19 51.17
C PHE A 25 34.47 -32.78 52.51
N SER A 26 35.61 -33.40 52.78
CA SER A 26 36.61 -32.94 53.73
C SER A 26 36.91 -31.46 53.54
N SER A 27 37.27 -30.83 54.65
CA SER A 27 37.79 -29.47 54.76
C SER A 27 38.82 -29.14 53.68
N ARG A 28 38.39 -28.38 52.65
CA ARG A 28 39.15 -27.48 51.75
C ARG A 28 38.36 -27.20 50.46
N GLN A 29 37.10 -26.76 50.54
CA GLN A 29 36.53 -25.97 49.43
C GLN A 29 37.23 -24.63 49.46
N SER A 30 38.34 -24.58 48.72
CA SER A 30 39.30 -23.51 48.75
C SER A 30 38.62 -22.19 48.41
N LYS A 31 39.12 -21.11 49.02
CA LYS A 31 38.84 -19.72 48.63
C LYS A 31 38.77 -19.51 47.10
N SER A 32 39.39 -20.36 46.27
CA SER A 32 39.37 -20.26 44.81
C SER A 32 38.00 -20.49 44.14
N GLN A 33 37.10 -21.33 44.68
CA GLN A 33 35.79 -21.57 44.04
C GLN A 33 34.82 -20.38 44.28
N VAL A 34 34.86 -19.81 45.50
CA VAL A 34 34.17 -18.56 45.83
C VAL A 34 34.81 -17.36 45.10
N CYS A 35 36.14 -17.36 44.93
CA CYS A 35 36.85 -16.34 44.12
C CYS A 35 36.42 -16.39 42.65
N CYS A 36 36.34 -17.58 42.05
CA CYS A 36 35.91 -17.76 40.66
C CYS A 36 34.46 -17.30 40.43
N LEU A 37 33.54 -17.61 41.35
CA LEU A 37 32.17 -17.11 41.28
C LEU A 37 32.09 -15.59 41.47
N ARG A 38 32.90 -15.02 42.37
CA ARG A 38 32.99 -13.57 42.57
C ARG A 38 33.51 -12.85 41.33
N GLU A 39 34.56 -13.38 40.69
CA GLU A 39 35.09 -12.86 39.44
C GLU A 39 34.07 -12.94 38.30
N GLN A 40 33.29 -14.02 38.21
CA GLN A 40 32.21 -14.13 37.22
C GLN A 40 31.10 -13.11 37.45
N VAL A 41 30.71 -12.86 38.70
CA VAL A 41 29.72 -11.84 39.07
C VAL A 41 30.26 -10.44 38.78
N GLU A 42 31.52 -10.16 39.09
CA GLU A 42 32.17 -8.87 38.79
C GLU A 42 32.25 -8.63 37.27
N LYS A 43 32.58 -9.67 36.49
CA LYS A 43 32.55 -9.62 35.01
C LYS A 43 31.15 -9.35 34.48
N LYS A 44 30.13 -10.05 34.98
CA LYS A 44 28.73 -9.86 34.58
C LYS A 44 28.21 -8.47 34.96
N ASN A 45 28.59 -7.96 36.12
CA ASN A 45 28.28 -6.59 36.53
C ASN A 45 28.95 -5.55 35.62
N GLY A 46 30.18 -5.81 35.16
CA GLY A 46 30.87 -5.01 34.14
C GLY A 46 30.12 -4.98 32.80
N GLU A 47 29.73 -6.15 32.29
CA GLU A 47 28.93 -6.28 31.06
C GLU A 47 27.59 -5.52 31.17
N LEU A 48 26.91 -5.65 32.32
CA LEU A 48 25.62 -5.02 32.58
C LEU A 48 25.74 -3.49 32.70
N LYS A 49 26.86 -2.97 33.24
CA LYS A 49 27.17 -1.54 33.26
C LYS A 49 27.38 -0.98 31.85
N LEU A 50 28.07 -1.71 30.98
CA LEU A 50 28.27 -1.32 29.57
C LEU A 50 26.96 -1.33 28.78
N LEU A 51 26.11 -2.34 28.99
CA LEU A 51 24.78 -2.40 28.37
C LEU A 51 23.89 -1.24 28.80
N ARG A 52 23.87 -0.89 30.10
CA ARG A 52 23.14 0.28 30.61
C ARG A 52 23.64 1.58 29.96
N GLN A 53 24.95 1.74 29.78
CA GLN A 53 25.51 2.91 29.07
C GLN A 53 25.09 2.97 27.60
N ARG A 54 25.04 1.83 26.89
CA ARG A 54 24.57 1.79 25.50
C ARG A 54 23.09 2.14 25.37
N ILE A 55 22.24 1.60 26.25
CA ILE A 55 20.81 1.93 26.30
C ILE A 55 20.63 3.43 26.55
N SER A 56 21.34 4.00 27.52
CA SER A 56 21.29 5.43 27.80
C SER A 56 21.67 6.31 26.61
N ARG A 57 22.71 5.91 25.84
CA ARG A 57 23.08 6.61 24.59
C ARG A 57 22.00 6.50 23.53
N SER A 58 21.40 5.32 23.37
CA SER A 58 20.28 5.09 22.45
C SER A 58 19.06 5.94 22.82
N ASP A 59 18.69 5.99 24.10
CA ASP A 59 17.56 6.78 24.59
C ASP A 59 17.78 8.29 24.39
N SER A 60 19.03 8.74 24.46
CA SER A 60 19.40 10.13 24.12
C SER A 60 19.24 10.41 22.63
N GLN A 61 19.67 9.50 21.76
CA GLN A 61 19.47 9.63 20.31
C GLN A 61 18.00 9.61 19.92
N VAL A 62 17.20 8.72 20.52
CA VAL A 62 15.74 8.66 20.29
C VAL A 62 15.05 9.94 20.74
N ARG A 63 15.45 10.51 21.88
CA ARG A 63 14.93 11.83 22.32
C ARG A 63 15.26 12.93 21.32
N LYS A 64 16.51 12.99 20.85
CA LYS A 64 16.94 13.99 19.86
C LYS A 64 16.23 13.84 18.52
N LEU A 65 15.95 12.61 18.09
CA LEU A 65 15.15 12.34 16.88
C LEU A 65 13.68 12.74 17.06
N LYS A 66 13.10 12.51 18.24
CA LYS A 66 11.74 12.97 18.56
C LYS A 66 11.65 14.50 18.57
N GLU A 67 12.61 15.18 19.17
CA GLU A 67 12.68 16.65 19.17
C GLU A 67 12.79 17.20 17.74
N LYS A 68 13.66 16.62 16.89
CA LYS A 68 13.76 17.01 15.48
C LYS A 68 12.50 16.72 14.68
N LEU A 69 11.82 15.60 14.97
CA LEU A 69 10.55 15.26 14.34
C LEU A 69 9.45 16.26 14.73
N ASP A 70 9.41 16.69 15.99
CA ASP A 70 8.48 17.70 16.48
C ASP A 70 8.83 19.10 15.95
N GLU A 71 10.11 19.41 15.79
CA GLU A 71 10.59 20.64 15.15
C GLU A 71 10.19 20.67 13.67
N LEU A 72 10.37 19.57 12.92
CA LEU A 72 9.89 19.44 11.54
C LEU A 72 8.36 19.55 11.42
N LYS A 73 7.62 18.97 12.37
CA LYS A 73 6.16 19.14 12.42
C LYS A 73 5.74 20.58 12.71
N ARG A 74 6.50 21.33 13.51
CA ARG A 74 6.27 22.76 13.78
C ARG A 74 6.68 23.66 12.61
N ILE A 75 7.69 23.24 11.85
CA ILE A 75 8.13 23.91 10.60
C ILE A 75 7.16 23.61 9.44
N SER A 76 6.30 22.59 9.57
CA SER A 76 5.20 22.35 8.62
C SER A 76 4.36 23.63 8.49
N PHE A 77 4.51 24.27 7.34
CA PHE A 77 4.11 25.65 7.05
C PHE A 77 2.64 25.92 7.44
N PRO A 78 2.36 26.72 8.49
CA PRO A 78 0.99 27.08 8.85
C PRO A 78 0.25 27.83 7.73
N TYR A 79 0.99 28.47 6.82
CA TYR A 79 0.43 29.18 5.67
C TYR A 79 -0.12 28.24 4.56
N LEU A 80 0.47 27.05 4.38
CA LEU A 80 0.00 26.07 3.41
C LEU A 80 -1.24 25.32 3.91
N ASN A 81 -1.28 25.00 5.21
CA ASN A 81 -2.45 24.39 5.83
C ASN A 81 -3.65 25.34 5.83
N SER A 82 -3.48 26.66 6.04
CA SER A 82 -4.62 27.60 5.96
C SER A 82 -5.15 27.82 4.54
N LEU A 83 -4.34 27.54 3.50
CA LEU A 83 -4.76 27.61 2.09
C LEU A 83 -5.48 26.33 1.63
N LEU A 84 -5.19 25.19 2.25
CA LEU A 84 -5.72 23.87 1.89
C LEU A 84 -6.84 23.37 2.83
N SER A 85 -7.02 23.99 4.00
CA SER A 85 -8.09 23.68 4.96
C SER A 85 -9.28 24.63 4.83
N ARG A 86 -9.87 24.70 3.64
CA ARG A 86 -11.32 24.87 3.58
C ARG A 86 -11.90 23.47 3.57
N ASP A 87 -12.73 23.15 4.55
CA ASP A 87 -13.71 22.04 4.51
C ASP A 87 -14.75 22.31 3.40
N TYR A 88 -14.29 22.61 2.20
CA TYR A 88 -15.10 22.82 1.03
C TYR A 88 -15.08 21.49 0.29
N THR A 89 -16.13 20.69 0.48
CA THR A 89 -16.46 19.63 -0.45
C THR A 89 -16.97 20.32 -1.72
N PRO A 90 -16.17 20.35 -2.81
CA PRO A 90 -16.62 20.96 -4.04
C PRO A 90 -17.87 20.21 -4.51
N GLN A 91 -18.88 20.95 -4.96
CA GLN A 91 -20.05 20.33 -5.59
C GLN A 91 -19.63 19.70 -6.92
N LEU A 92 -20.23 18.56 -7.27
CA LEU A 92 -19.99 17.95 -8.57
C LEU A 92 -20.48 18.90 -9.67
N ASN A 93 -19.65 19.09 -10.68
CA ASN A 93 -20.06 19.89 -11.83
C ASN A 93 -21.21 19.16 -12.54
N PRO A 94 -22.34 19.81 -12.88
CA PRO A 94 -23.48 19.14 -13.53
C PRO A 94 -23.13 18.40 -14.83
N VAL A 95 -22.09 18.85 -15.55
CA VAL A 95 -21.57 18.17 -16.75
C VAL A 95 -21.07 16.76 -16.43
N MET A 96 -20.64 16.50 -15.19
CA MET A 96 -20.07 15.22 -14.76
C MET A 96 -21.09 14.27 -14.12
N GLU A 97 -22.36 14.68 -13.96
CA GLU A 97 -23.42 13.80 -13.43
C GLU A 97 -23.52 12.43 -14.13
N PRO A 98 -23.39 12.31 -15.48
CA PRO A 98 -23.42 11.01 -16.16
C PRO A 98 -22.30 10.04 -15.76
N LEU A 99 -21.22 10.54 -15.16
CA LEU A 99 -20.07 9.75 -14.70
C LEU A 99 -19.95 9.70 -13.17
N SER A 100 -20.94 10.23 -12.44
CA SER A 100 -20.94 10.25 -10.96
C SER A 100 -20.82 8.86 -10.34
N TRP A 101 -21.31 7.82 -11.02
CA TRP A 101 -21.21 6.42 -10.60
C TRP A 101 -19.77 5.89 -10.48
N MET A 102 -18.81 6.55 -11.15
CA MET A 102 -17.39 6.19 -11.07
C MET A 102 -16.69 6.76 -9.82
N LEU A 103 -17.26 7.77 -9.17
CA LEU A 103 -16.63 8.47 -8.05
C LEU A 103 -16.41 7.55 -6.85
N GLY A 104 -15.23 7.68 -6.23
CA GLY A 104 -14.87 7.01 -4.99
C GLY A 104 -13.48 6.37 -5.04
N THR A 105 -13.15 5.73 -3.92
CA THR A 105 -12.00 4.83 -3.83
C THR A 105 -12.48 3.40 -4.00
N TRP A 106 -11.81 2.68 -4.89
CA TRP A 106 -12.16 1.33 -5.29
C TRP A 106 -10.95 0.42 -5.12
N LEU A 107 -11.15 -0.75 -4.51
CA LEU A 107 -10.12 -1.77 -4.35
C LEU A 107 -10.53 -3.03 -5.09
N SER A 108 -9.59 -3.64 -5.80
CA SER A 108 -9.78 -4.92 -6.50
C SER A 108 -10.32 -6.00 -5.55
N ASP A 109 -11.46 -6.60 -5.88
CA ASP A 109 -12.06 -7.71 -5.13
C ASP A 109 -12.98 -8.55 -6.07
N PRO A 110 -12.49 -9.68 -6.62
CA PRO A 110 -11.17 -10.33 -6.41
C PRO A 110 -9.99 -9.59 -7.09
N PRO A 111 -8.73 -10.09 -6.97
CA PRO A 111 -7.61 -9.62 -7.81
C PRO A 111 -7.98 -9.61 -9.29
N GLY A 112 -7.43 -8.67 -10.04
CA GLY A 112 -7.61 -8.58 -11.49
C GLY A 112 -6.79 -9.64 -12.23
N ASP A 113 -7.29 -10.02 -13.40
CA ASP A 113 -6.67 -10.99 -14.29
C ASP A 113 -6.02 -10.29 -15.48
N GLY A 114 -4.72 -10.53 -15.64
CA GLY A 114 -3.93 -10.10 -16.79
C GLY A 114 -3.63 -11.27 -17.71
N THR A 115 -4.03 -11.18 -18.97
CA THR A 115 -3.74 -12.17 -20.01
C THR A 115 -3.23 -11.47 -21.26
N PHE A 116 -2.35 -12.11 -22.03
CA PHE A 116 -1.97 -11.63 -23.37
C PHE A 116 -1.34 -12.81 -24.11
N PRO A 117 -1.54 -12.98 -25.43
CA PRO A 117 -1.05 -14.16 -26.15
C PRO A 117 0.45 -14.45 -26.00
N THR A 118 1.26 -13.42 -25.80
CA THR A 118 2.73 -13.53 -25.65
C THR A 118 3.21 -13.55 -24.21
N MET A 119 2.30 -13.61 -23.22
CA MET A 119 2.63 -13.56 -21.79
C MET A 119 1.91 -14.66 -21.01
N LYS A 120 2.53 -15.13 -19.91
CA LYS A 120 1.83 -16.00 -18.97
C LYS A 120 0.71 -15.19 -18.29
N PRO A 121 -0.48 -15.78 -18.09
CA PRO A 121 -1.50 -15.17 -17.24
C PRO A 121 -0.95 -14.80 -15.86
N PHE A 122 -1.37 -13.67 -15.33
CA PHE A 122 -0.96 -13.17 -14.02
C PHE A 122 -2.16 -12.52 -13.32
N GLN A 123 -2.05 -12.39 -12.00
CA GLN A 123 -3.01 -11.64 -11.21
C GLN A 123 -2.36 -10.42 -10.58
N TYR A 124 -3.16 -9.40 -10.31
CA TYR A 124 -2.70 -8.17 -9.69
C TYR A 124 -3.79 -7.58 -8.79
N LEU A 125 -3.35 -6.86 -7.76
CA LEU A 125 -4.23 -6.02 -6.96
C LEU A 125 -4.20 -4.62 -7.53
N GLU A 126 -5.28 -3.88 -7.36
CA GLU A 126 -5.34 -2.51 -7.83
C GLU A 126 -6.17 -1.63 -6.91
N GLU A 127 -5.64 -0.43 -6.64
CA GLU A 127 -6.34 0.66 -5.97
C GLU A 127 -6.62 1.75 -7.00
N VAL A 128 -7.89 2.10 -7.12
CA VAL A 128 -8.39 3.12 -8.03
C VAL A 128 -9.01 4.24 -7.21
N HIS A 129 -8.55 5.46 -7.43
CA HIS A 129 -9.11 6.65 -6.82
C HIS A 129 -9.63 7.59 -7.91
N ILE A 130 -10.95 7.82 -7.92
CA ILE A 130 -11.63 8.70 -8.88
C ILE A 130 -12.33 9.82 -8.11
N SER A 131 -11.94 11.07 -8.37
CA SER A 131 -12.38 12.24 -7.62
C SER A 131 -12.67 13.44 -8.51
N HIS A 132 -13.14 14.55 -7.93
CA HIS A 132 -13.31 15.82 -8.63
C HIS A 132 -12.97 16.99 -7.72
N VAL A 133 -12.77 18.16 -8.34
CA VAL A 133 -12.54 19.43 -7.65
C VAL A 133 -13.57 20.50 -8.06
N GLY A 134 -14.71 20.07 -8.60
CA GLY A 134 -15.81 20.95 -9.08
C GLY A 134 -15.64 21.47 -10.51
N GLN A 135 -14.52 21.14 -11.15
CA GLN A 135 -14.31 21.36 -12.59
C GLN A 135 -15.09 20.33 -13.42
N PRO A 136 -15.36 20.60 -14.72
CA PRO A 136 -16.05 19.65 -15.61
C PRO A 136 -15.12 18.52 -16.08
N MET A 137 -14.55 17.81 -15.11
CA MET A 137 -13.73 16.62 -15.29
C MET A 137 -13.63 15.81 -13.99
N LEU A 138 -13.36 14.51 -14.12
CA LEU A 138 -12.91 13.66 -13.02
C LEU A 138 -11.39 13.52 -13.08
N ASN A 139 -10.76 13.41 -11.91
CA ASN A 139 -9.37 13.02 -11.75
C ASN A 139 -9.34 11.53 -11.46
N PHE A 140 -8.34 10.81 -11.99
CA PHE A 140 -8.14 9.41 -11.61
C PHE A 140 -6.67 9.08 -11.31
N SER A 141 -6.48 8.07 -10.46
CA SER A 141 -5.21 7.35 -10.31
C SER A 141 -5.50 5.87 -10.12
N PHE A 142 -4.87 5.03 -10.96
CA PHE A 142 -4.93 3.57 -10.86
C PHE A 142 -3.54 3.05 -10.49
N ASN A 143 -3.47 2.24 -9.45
CA ASN A 143 -2.22 1.80 -8.85
C ASN A 143 -2.25 0.30 -8.62
N ALA A 144 -1.50 -0.43 -9.46
CA ALA A 144 -1.43 -1.88 -9.39
C ALA A 144 -0.29 -2.35 -8.46
N PHE A 145 -0.50 -3.50 -7.84
CA PHE A 145 0.43 -4.15 -6.92
C PHE A 145 0.46 -5.66 -7.12
N HIS A 146 1.62 -6.26 -6.85
CA HIS A 146 1.75 -7.71 -6.82
C HIS A 146 0.90 -8.30 -5.68
N PRO A 147 0.11 -9.38 -5.90
CA PRO A 147 -0.80 -9.92 -4.87
C PRO A 147 -0.11 -10.34 -3.57
N ASP A 148 0.98 -11.10 -3.69
CA ASP A 148 1.69 -11.62 -2.51
C ASP A 148 2.63 -10.58 -1.86
N THR A 149 3.45 -9.93 -2.68
CA THR A 149 4.54 -9.08 -2.16
C THR A 149 4.16 -7.62 -1.95
N ARG A 150 2.99 -7.20 -2.45
CA ARG A 150 2.53 -5.80 -2.46
C ARG A 150 3.51 -4.82 -3.14
N LYS A 151 4.46 -5.33 -3.90
CA LYS A 151 5.38 -4.49 -4.69
C LYS A 151 4.57 -3.70 -5.73
N PRO A 152 4.81 -2.39 -5.88
CA PRO A 152 4.19 -1.59 -6.93
C PRO A 152 4.47 -2.16 -8.33
N MET A 153 3.47 -2.12 -9.20
CA MET A 153 3.54 -2.57 -10.60
C MET A 153 3.20 -1.41 -11.55
N HIS A 154 2.18 -1.56 -12.39
CA HIS A 154 1.68 -0.51 -13.28
C HIS A 154 1.03 0.61 -12.47
N ARG A 155 1.20 1.86 -12.95
CA ARG A 155 0.54 3.04 -12.40
C ARG A 155 0.15 3.95 -13.53
N GLU A 156 -1.03 4.53 -13.42
CA GLU A 156 -1.48 5.57 -14.32
C GLU A 156 -2.33 6.62 -13.61
N CYS A 157 -2.37 7.81 -14.19
CA CYS A 157 -3.20 8.90 -13.71
C CYS A 157 -3.55 9.87 -14.83
N GLY A 158 -4.61 10.64 -14.61
CA GLY A 158 -5.03 11.67 -15.54
C GLY A 158 -6.46 12.13 -15.30
N PHE A 159 -7.18 12.41 -16.39
CA PHE A 159 -8.47 13.07 -16.35
C PHE A 159 -9.51 12.41 -17.26
N ILE A 160 -10.77 12.43 -16.83
CA ILE A 160 -11.94 12.04 -17.62
C ILE A 160 -12.79 13.28 -17.86
N ARG A 161 -13.01 13.66 -19.11
CA ARG A 161 -13.79 14.84 -19.50
C ARG A 161 -15.04 14.41 -20.25
N LEU A 162 -16.14 15.08 -19.98
CA LEU A 162 -17.39 14.89 -20.72
C LEU A 162 -17.65 16.13 -21.58
N LYS A 163 -17.97 15.92 -22.86
CA LYS A 163 -18.34 17.01 -23.77
C LYS A 163 -19.76 17.48 -23.39
N PRO A 164 -19.94 18.77 -23.02
CA PRO A 164 -21.24 19.30 -22.57
C PRO A 164 -22.38 18.94 -23.52
N ASP A 165 -23.56 18.66 -22.95
CA ASP A 165 -24.80 18.33 -23.66
C ASP A 165 -24.73 17.09 -24.55
N THR A 166 -23.78 16.18 -24.30
CA THR A 166 -23.62 14.92 -25.03
C THR A 166 -23.29 13.77 -24.08
N ASN A 167 -23.22 12.55 -24.61
CA ASN A 167 -22.66 11.40 -23.89
C ASN A 167 -21.19 11.13 -24.23
N LYS A 168 -20.51 12.06 -24.94
CA LYS A 168 -19.15 11.84 -25.45
C LYS A 168 -18.11 12.13 -24.38
N VAL A 169 -17.18 11.20 -24.21
CA VAL A 169 -16.16 11.21 -23.15
C VAL A 169 -14.77 11.17 -23.77
N ALA A 170 -13.85 11.94 -23.18
CA ALA A 170 -12.41 11.86 -23.44
C ALA A 170 -11.68 11.44 -22.16
N PHE A 171 -10.80 10.46 -22.25
CA PHE A 171 -9.99 9.91 -21.18
C PHE A 171 -8.52 10.16 -21.51
N ILE A 172 -7.82 10.93 -20.67
CA ILE A 172 -6.42 11.29 -20.88
C ILE A 172 -5.60 10.63 -19.79
N SER A 173 -4.61 9.81 -20.15
CA SER A 173 -3.79 9.05 -19.20
C SER A 173 -2.29 9.21 -19.45
N ALA A 174 -1.52 9.23 -18.36
CA ALA A 174 -0.08 9.05 -18.36
C ALA A 174 0.27 7.81 -17.53
N GLN A 175 1.03 6.89 -18.13
CA GLN A 175 1.42 5.63 -17.52
C GLN A 175 2.90 5.64 -17.10
N ASN A 176 3.22 4.96 -15.99
CA ASN A 176 4.60 4.84 -15.49
C ASN A 176 5.56 4.08 -16.43
N THR A 177 5.04 3.46 -17.49
CA THR A 177 5.80 2.85 -18.58
C THR A 177 6.36 3.87 -19.59
N GLY A 178 6.00 5.16 -19.44
CA GLY A 178 6.37 6.23 -20.37
C GLY A 178 5.45 6.32 -21.59
N LEU A 179 4.20 5.86 -21.44
CA LEU A 179 3.13 5.99 -22.42
C LEU A 179 2.18 7.13 -22.01
N VAL A 180 1.73 7.93 -22.97
CA VAL A 180 0.61 8.84 -22.79
C VAL A 180 -0.44 8.56 -23.86
N GLU A 181 -1.71 8.66 -23.47
CA GLU A 181 -2.83 8.30 -24.34
C GLU A 181 -4.01 9.26 -24.19
N VAL A 182 -4.72 9.43 -25.30
CA VAL A 182 -6.04 10.07 -25.36
C VAL A 182 -6.99 9.04 -25.95
N GLU A 183 -7.99 8.65 -25.18
CA GLU A 183 -9.06 7.76 -25.60
C GLU A 183 -10.39 8.53 -25.66
N GLU A 184 -11.22 8.25 -26.65
CA GLU A 184 -12.52 8.87 -26.82
C GLU A 184 -13.61 7.81 -27.01
N GLY A 185 -14.83 8.16 -26.62
CA GLY A 185 -15.98 7.28 -26.75
C GLY A 185 -17.21 7.86 -26.08
N GLU A 186 -17.98 7.01 -25.41
CA GLU A 186 -19.27 7.41 -24.84
C GLU A 186 -19.67 6.67 -23.58
N VAL A 187 -20.47 7.36 -22.76
CA VAL A 187 -21.13 6.81 -21.57
C VAL A 187 -22.60 6.57 -21.86
N ASN A 188 -23.08 5.36 -21.62
CA ASN A 188 -24.50 5.00 -21.76
C ASN A 188 -24.97 4.31 -20.48
N GLY A 189 -25.83 4.97 -19.72
CA GLY A 189 -26.19 4.53 -18.38
C GLY A 189 -24.96 4.50 -17.46
N GLN A 190 -24.64 3.33 -16.92
CA GLN A 190 -23.47 3.12 -16.06
C GLN A 190 -22.37 2.30 -16.75
N GLU A 191 -22.28 2.41 -18.09
CA GLU A 191 -21.20 1.82 -18.87
C GLU A 191 -20.50 2.92 -19.69
N LEU A 192 -19.17 2.97 -19.61
CA LEU A 192 -18.31 3.85 -20.39
C LEU A 192 -17.44 3.00 -21.31
N SER A 193 -17.54 3.23 -22.61
CA SER A 193 -16.72 2.56 -23.64
C SER A 193 -15.89 3.59 -24.39
N ILE A 194 -14.57 3.40 -24.42
CA ILE A 194 -13.60 4.34 -25.00
C ILE A 194 -12.51 3.59 -25.77
N ALA A 195 -11.96 4.25 -26.78
CA ALA A 195 -10.89 3.74 -27.63
C ALA A 195 -9.83 4.82 -27.88
N SER A 196 -8.56 4.41 -27.93
CA SER A 196 -7.43 5.30 -28.17
C SER A 196 -7.55 6.03 -29.51
N HIS A 197 -7.59 7.36 -29.47
CA HIS A 197 -7.41 8.24 -30.62
C HIS A 197 -5.93 8.58 -30.84
N SER A 198 -5.15 8.72 -29.76
CA SER A 198 -3.74 9.07 -29.83
C SER A 198 -2.94 8.37 -28.75
N ILE A 199 -1.77 7.84 -29.11
CA ILE A 199 -0.81 7.23 -28.21
C ILE A 199 0.58 7.77 -28.55
N ALA A 200 1.29 8.29 -27.55
CA ALA A 200 2.68 8.70 -27.67
C ALA A 200 3.53 8.04 -26.57
N ARG A 201 4.84 7.97 -26.80
CA ARG A 201 5.77 7.25 -25.92
C ARG A 201 7.13 7.91 -25.85
N ILE A 202 7.82 7.68 -24.74
CA ILE A 202 9.24 8.01 -24.59
C ILE A 202 10.11 7.19 -25.57
N SER A 203 11.28 7.73 -25.94
CA SER A 203 12.17 7.15 -26.95
C SER A 203 12.73 5.76 -26.59
N PHE A 204 12.80 5.43 -25.30
CA PHE A 204 13.32 4.17 -24.78
C PHE A 204 12.23 3.28 -24.14
N ALA A 205 10.96 3.48 -24.51
CA ALA A 205 9.88 2.61 -24.09
C ALA A 205 10.14 1.16 -24.53
N LYS A 206 9.80 0.19 -23.68
CA LYS A 206 10.03 -1.23 -23.97
C LYS A 206 9.16 -1.69 -25.15
N LYS A 207 9.70 -2.59 -25.98
CA LYS A 207 8.97 -3.30 -27.05
C LYS A 207 8.29 -4.57 -26.50
N PRO A 208 7.19 -5.07 -27.12
CA PRO A 208 6.50 -4.49 -28.27
C PRO A 208 5.74 -3.22 -27.88
N HIS A 209 5.59 -2.30 -28.83
CA HIS A 209 4.89 -1.04 -28.56
C HIS A 209 3.39 -1.23 -28.69
N VAL A 210 2.64 -0.72 -27.72
CA VAL A 210 1.18 -0.63 -27.80
C VAL A 210 0.81 0.40 -28.85
N GLU A 211 -0.06 0.01 -29.79
CA GLU A 211 -0.52 0.84 -30.92
C GLU A 211 -1.98 1.29 -30.77
N GLN A 212 -2.80 0.50 -30.07
CA GLN A 212 -4.19 0.82 -29.80
C GLN A 212 -4.60 0.27 -28.44
N ILE A 213 -5.48 0.99 -27.75
CA ILE A 213 -6.09 0.59 -26.47
C ILE A 213 -7.59 0.82 -26.57
N THR A 214 -8.38 -0.07 -25.97
CA THR A 214 -9.81 0.16 -25.71
C THR A 214 -10.11 -0.19 -24.27
N ARG A 215 -10.92 0.63 -23.61
CA ARG A 215 -11.37 0.36 -22.25
C ARG A 215 -12.89 0.34 -22.18
N LYS A 216 -13.39 -0.54 -21.32
CA LYS A 216 -14.78 -0.55 -20.89
C LYS A 216 -14.84 -0.51 -19.38
N PHE A 217 -15.56 0.48 -18.86
CA PHE A 217 -15.91 0.55 -17.44
C PHE A 217 -17.40 0.32 -17.27
N ARG A 218 -17.80 -0.37 -16.19
CA ARG A 218 -19.21 -0.57 -15.86
C ARG A 218 -19.43 -0.60 -14.36
N LEU A 219 -20.50 0.02 -13.87
CA LEU A 219 -21.03 -0.31 -12.54
C LEU A 219 -22.01 -1.48 -12.70
N ASN A 220 -21.71 -2.61 -12.08
CA ASN A 220 -22.56 -3.79 -12.17
C ASN A 220 -23.72 -3.73 -11.15
N SER A 221 -24.65 -4.69 -11.24
CA SER A 221 -25.82 -4.78 -10.36
C SER A 221 -25.48 -4.94 -8.87
N ASP A 222 -24.27 -5.41 -8.56
CA ASP A 222 -23.79 -5.61 -7.20
C ASP A 222 -23.11 -4.34 -6.63
N GLY A 223 -23.13 -3.23 -7.38
CA GLY A 223 -22.47 -1.99 -7.00
C GLY A 223 -20.95 -2.04 -7.08
N LYS A 224 -20.38 -3.01 -7.81
CA LYS A 224 -18.95 -3.09 -8.09
C LYS A 224 -18.61 -2.38 -9.40
N LEU A 225 -17.50 -1.64 -9.37
CA LEU A 225 -16.89 -1.13 -10.59
C LEU A 225 -16.20 -2.29 -11.31
N GLU A 226 -16.28 -2.34 -12.63
CA GLU A 226 -15.64 -3.33 -13.48
C GLU A 226 -14.86 -2.58 -14.57
N GLN A 227 -13.64 -3.04 -14.86
CA GLN A 227 -12.82 -2.53 -15.94
C GLN A 227 -12.35 -3.69 -16.81
N THR A 228 -12.47 -3.52 -18.12
CA THR A 228 -11.85 -4.39 -19.12
C THR A 228 -10.98 -3.53 -20.04
N VAL A 229 -9.73 -3.94 -20.23
CA VAL A 229 -8.79 -3.28 -21.14
C VAL A 229 -8.38 -4.27 -22.21
N SER A 230 -8.49 -3.85 -23.46
CA SER A 230 -7.91 -4.55 -24.61
C SER A 230 -6.82 -3.69 -25.22
N MET A 231 -5.80 -4.31 -25.77
CA MET A 231 -4.75 -3.59 -26.48
C MET A 231 -4.30 -4.34 -27.73
N ALA A 232 -3.85 -3.58 -28.73
CA ALA A 232 -3.08 -4.07 -29.86
C ALA A 232 -1.64 -3.59 -29.75
N THR A 233 -0.70 -4.39 -30.21
CA THR A 233 0.72 -4.03 -30.29
C THR A 233 1.22 -4.20 -31.72
N THR A 234 2.43 -3.74 -32.00
CA THR A 234 3.14 -3.92 -33.29
C THR A 234 3.16 -5.38 -33.79
N THR A 235 2.97 -6.37 -32.92
CA THR A 235 3.06 -7.80 -33.25
C THR A 235 1.81 -8.61 -32.88
N GLN A 236 0.76 -7.98 -32.31
CA GLN A 236 -0.42 -8.66 -31.83
C GLN A 236 -1.67 -7.82 -32.10
N PRO A 237 -2.65 -8.33 -32.87
CA PRO A 237 -3.94 -7.67 -33.04
C PRO A 237 -4.68 -7.42 -31.72
N MET A 238 -5.66 -6.50 -31.75
CA MET A 238 -6.48 -6.14 -30.61
C MET A 238 -7.05 -7.37 -29.91
N THR A 239 -6.73 -7.51 -28.62
CA THR A 239 -7.23 -8.59 -27.76
C THR A 239 -7.30 -8.10 -26.33
N GLN A 240 -8.17 -8.71 -25.53
CA GLN A 240 -8.24 -8.43 -24.10
C GLN A 240 -6.88 -8.61 -23.45
N HIS A 241 -6.52 -7.64 -22.62
CA HIS A 241 -5.33 -7.68 -21.80
C HIS A 241 -5.65 -7.80 -20.31
N LEU A 242 -6.59 -7.00 -19.81
CA LEU A 242 -6.93 -6.92 -18.39
C LEU A 242 -8.43 -7.04 -18.18
N HIS A 243 -8.82 -7.71 -17.11
CA HIS A 243 -10.18 -7.67 -16.57
C HIS A 243 -10.13 -7.65 -15.05
N ILE A 244 -10.93 -6.79 -14.42
CA ILE A 244 -10.91 -6.61 -12.98
C ILE A 244 -12.22 -6.02 -12.48
N THR A 245 -12.62 -6.43 -11.27
CA THR A 245 -13.76 -5.86 -10.54
C THR A 245 -13.30 -5.31 -9.20
N TYR A 246 -13.91 -4.21 -8.77
CA TYR A 246 -13.55 -3.49 -7.56
C TYR A 246 -14.75 -3.33 -6.62
N LYS A 247 -14.49 -3.39 -5.33
CA LYS A 247 -15.43 -2.91 -4.31
C LYS A 247 -15.13 -1.45 -3.95
N LYS A 248 -16.17 -0.67 -3.72
CA LYS A 248 -16.05 0.68 -3.17
C LYS A 248 -15.64 0.60 -1.68
N VAL A 249 -14.67 1.41 -1.26
CA VAL A 249 -14.16 1.43 0.13
C VAL A 249 -14.26 2.79 0.82
N THR A 250 -14.54 3.84 0.06
CA THR A 250 -14.85 5.17 0.62
C THR A 250 -16.30 5.52 0.24
N PRO A 251 -17.12 6.01 1.18
CA PRO A 251 -18.47 6.49 0.90
C PRO A 251 -18.49 7.59 -0.17
#